data_AF-A0A937A6A6-F1
#
_entry.id   AF-A0A937A6A6-F1
#
_cell.length_a   1.000
_cell.length_b   1.000
_cell.length_c   1.000
_cell.angle_alpha   90.00
_cell.angle_beta   90.00
_cell.angle_gamma   90.00
#
_symmetry.space_group_name_H-M   'P 1'
#
loop_
_entity.id
_entity.type
_entity.pdbx_description
1 polymer ?
#
loop_
_entity_poly.entity_id
_entity_poly.type
_entity_poly.pdbx_seq_one_letter_code
_entity_poly.pdbx_strand_id
1 'polypeptide(L)'
;MSAHTATEMDAIAFREGLLAPEPMPRFVALHALEEEIEHSQGSDAALASAAARFVERGIPYYNVQDPHYQAWVSKAVSYWEKLHGRAVRAS
;
A
#
# COMPACT_ATOMS: atom_id res chain seq x y z
N MET A 1 -23.01 -11.01 0.62
CA MET A 1 -21.61 -10.68 0.27
C MET A 1 -21.59 -9.20 -0.04
N SER A 2 -21.23 -8.37 0.94
CA SER A 2 -21.13 -6.92 0.74
C SER A 2 -19.68 -6.61 0.43
N ALA A 3 -19.42 -6.22 -0.82
CA ALA A 3 -18.17 -5.58 -1.21
C ALA A 3 -17.98 -4.36 -0.29
N HIS A 4 -17.02 -4.47 0.64
CA HIS A 4 -16.57 -3.30 1.39
C HIS A 4 -15.79 -2.45 0.41
N THR A 5 -16.46 -1.40 -0.07
CA THR A 5 -15.87 -0.24 -0.73
C THR A 5 -14.52 0.09 -0.12
N ALA A 6 -13.45 -0.02 -0.92
CA ALA A 6 -12.09 0.43 -0.62
C ALA A 6 -11.98 1.97 -0.50
N THR A 7 -13.04 2.64 -0.04
CA THR A 7 -13.25 4.08 -0.27
C THR A 7 -12.67 4.97 0.83
N GLU A 8 -12.23 4.49 1.99
CA GLU A 8 -11.60 5.37 3.00
C GLU A 8 -10.42 4.72 3.73
N MET A 9 -9.56 3.98 3.03
CA MET A 9 -8.26 3.68 3.63
C MET A 9 -7.36 4.91 3.45
N ASP A 10 -7.13 5.66 4.53
CA ASP A 10 -6.11 6.72 4.52
C ASP A 10 -4.71 6.12 4.79
N ALA A 11 -3.68 6.96 4.73
CA ALA A 11 -2.30 6.53 4.95
C ALA A 11 -2.07 5.96 6.37
N ILE A 12 -2.87 6.37 7.36
CA ILE A 12 -2.78 5.88 8.75
C ILE A 12 -3.36 4.47 8.81
N ALA A 13 -4.58 4.27 8.33
CA ALA A 13 -5.25 2.97 8.28
C ALA A 13 -4.45 1.94 7.46
N PHE A 14 -3.87 2.36 6.33
CA PHE A 14 -2.97 1.53 5.54
C PHE A 14 -1.73 1.08 6.35
N ARG A 15 -1.08 2.02 7.06
CA ARG A 15 0.07 1.72 7.91
C ARG A 15 -0.29 0.76 9.03
N GLU A 16 -1.41 0.98 9.70
CA GLU A 16 -1.89 0.12 10.78
C GLU A 16 -2.20 -1.29 10.29
N GLY A 17 -2.82 -1.43 9.11
CA GLY A 17 -3.07 -2.72 8.47
C GLY A 17 -1.77 -3.51 8.23
N LEU A 18 -0.72 -2.86 7.72
CA LEU A 18 0.60 -3.48 7.53
C LEU A 18 1.29 -3.83 8.86
N LEU A 19 0.99 -3.14 9.96
CA LEU A 19 1.55 -3.39 11.29
C LEU A 19 0.71 -4.34 12.15
N ALA A 20 -0.44 -4.79 11.67
CA ALA A 20 -1.32 -5.68 12.42
C ALA A 20 -0.58 -6.93 12.91
N PRO A 21 -0.87 -7.46 14.10
CA PRO A 21 -0.20 -8.66 14.60
C PRO A 21 -0.57 -9.92 13.79
N GLU A 22 -1.77 -9.97 13.23
CA GLU A 22 -2.25 -11.06 12.39
C GLU A 22 -1.78 -10.92 10.93
N PRO A 23 -1.57 -12.03 10.20
CA PRO A 23 -1.17 -11.96 8.79
C PRO A 23 -2.25 -11.38 7.86
N MET A 24 -3.53 -11.70 8.08
CA MET A 24 -4.60 -11.37 7.15
C MET A 24 -4.78 -9.86 6.92
N PRO A 25 -4.84 -8.99 7.94
CA PRO A 25 -4.95 -7.55 7.72
C PRO A 25 -3.76 -6.96 6.95
N ARG A 26 -2.55 -7.52 7.11
CA ARG A 26 -1.37 -7.09 6.36
C ARG A 26 -1.51 -7.40 4.87
N PHE A 27 -2.05 -8.58 4.53
CA PHE A 27 -2.34 -8.95 3.15
C PHE A 27 -3.41 -8.06 2.54
N VAL A 28 -4.48 -7.77 3.28
CA VAL A 28 -5.54 -6.83 2.83
C VAL A 28 -4.96 -5.45 2.55
N ALA A 29 -4.11 -4.93 3.44
CA ALA A 29 -3.44 -3.65 3.22
C ALA A 29 -2.53 -3.68 2.00
N LEU A 30 -1.67 -4.70 1.85
CA LEU A 30 -0.80 -4.82 0.67
C LEU A 30 -1.62 -4.91 -0.62
N HIS A 31 -2.73 -5.65 -0.62
CA HIS A 31 -3.61 -5.79 -1.77
C HIS A 31 -4.24 -4.46 -2.20
N ALA A 32 -4.66 -3.63 -1.26
CA ALA A 32 -5.16 -2.30 -1.60
C ALA A 32 -4.09 -1.43 -2.27
N LEU A 33 -2.80 -1.56 -1.90
CA LEU A 33 -1.72 -0.88 -2.64
C LEU A 33 -1.59 -1.43 -4.06
N GLU A 34 -1.80 -2.73 -4.30
CA GLU A 34 -1.84 -3.31 -5.64
C GLU A 34 -2.98 -2.71 -6.49
N GLU A 35 -4.18 -2.55 -5.92
CA GLU A 35 -5.31 -1.92 -6.60
C GLU A 35 -5.00 -0.46 -6.99
N GLU A 36 -4.40 0.33 -6.10
CA GLU A 36 -4.00 1.71 -6.40
C GLU A 36 -2.92 1.81 -7.48
N ILE A 37 -2.02 0.83 -7.55
CA ILE A 37 -1.01 0.72 -8.60
C ILE A 37 -1.68 0.45 -9.96
N GLU A 38 -2.70 -0.41 -10.00
CA GLU A 38 -3.46 -0.70 -11.22
C GLU A 38 -4.24 0.53 -11.70
N HIS A 39 -4.91 1.25 -10.79
CA HIS A 39 -5.60 2.50 -11.11
C HIS A 39 -4.66 3.62 -11.61
N SER A 40 -3.38 3.58 -11.21
CA SER A 40 -2.40 4.63 -11.52
C SER A 40 -1.57 4.41 -12.79
N GLN A 41 -1.71 3.26 -13.49
CA GLN A 41 -0.89 2.93 -14.67
C GLN A 41 -0.95 3.98 -15.79
N GLY A 42 -2.03 4.76 -15.88
CA GLY A 42 -2.21 5.80 -16.91
C GLY A 42 -1.63 7.18 -16.55
N SER A 43 -1.44 7.50 -15.26
CA SER A 43 -1.10 8.85 -14.81
C SER A 43 0.39 9.04 -14.47
N ASP A 44 1.05 8.00 -13.95
CA ASP A 44 2.50 7.94 -13.78
C ASP A 44 2.99 6.49 -13.80
N ALA A 45 3.23 6.01 -15.02
CA ALA A 45 3.71 4.66 -15.26
C ALA A 45 5.05 4.36 -14.55
N ALA A 46 5.91 5.36 -14.32
CA ALA A 46 7.19 5.14 -13.65
C ALA A 46 7.00 4.91 -12.14
N LEU A 47 6.15 5.71 -11.49
CA LEU A 47 5.78 5.51 -10.09
C LEU A 47 5.05 4.17 -9.90
N ALA A 48 4.05 3.89 -10.76
CA ALA A 48 3.27 2.67 -10.69
C ALA A 48 4.15 1.42 -10.93
N SER A 49 5.08 1.46 -11.88
CA SER A 49 6.05 0.38 -12.09
C SER A 49 7.00 0.18 -10.90
N ALA A 50 7.49 1.26 -10.29
CA ALA A 50 8.35 1.17 -9.11
C ALA A 50 7.61 0.57 -7.90
N ALA A 51 6.34 0.93 -7.71
CA ALA A 51 5.49 0.38 -6.67
C ALA A 51 5.13 -1.09 -6.96
N ALA A 52 4.83 -1.46 -8.21
CA ALA A 52 4.56 -2.84 -8.61
C ALA A 52 5.75 -3.78 -8.28
N ARG A 53 6.97 -3.34 -8.59
CA ARG A 53 8.21 -4.09 -8.27
C ARG A 53 8.46 -4.21 -6.76
N PHE A 54 7.89 -3.31 -5.97
CA PHE A 54 7.98 -3.36 -4.51
C PHE A 54 7.01 -4.40 -3.95
N VAL A 55 5.74 -4.40 -4.39
CA VAL A 55 4.70 -5.32 -3.90
C VAL A 55 4.89 -6.76 -4.38
N GLU A 56 5.48 -6.97 -5.57
CA GLU A 56 5.80 -8.31 -6.14
C GLU A 56 6.61 -9.21 -5.18
N ARG A 57 7.39 -8.60 -4.27
CA ARG A 57 8.20 -9.32 -3.29
C ARG A 57 7.39 -9.86 -2.10
N GLY A 58 6.13 -9.44 -1.98
CA GLY A 58 5.26 -9.76 -0.85
C GLY A 58 5.69 -9.12 0.47
N ILE A 59 5.01 -9.56 1.53
CA ILE A 59 5.25 -9.10 2.90
C ILE A 59 6.48 -9.83 3.48
N PRO A 60 7.50 -9.11 3.98
CA PRO A 60 8.65 -9.73 4.61
C PRO A 60 8.26 -10.60 5.83
N TYR A 61 8.94 -11.73 6.02
CA TYR A 61 8.70 -12.65 7.15
C TYR A 61 9.33 -12.18 8.47
N TYR A 62 9.42 -10.86 8.70
CA TYR A 62 9.99 -10.30 9.92
C TYR A 62 8.91 -10.03 10.98
N ASN A 63 9.34 -9.91 12.23
CA ASN A 63 8.49 -9.38 13.29
C ASN A 63 8.14 -7.91 12.96
N VAL A 64 6.93 -7.45 13.31
CA VAL A 64 6.51 -6.06 13.06
C VAL A 64 7.37 -5.02 13.76
N GLN A 65 8.05 -5.39 14.86
CA GLN A 65 9.01 -4.54 15.58
C GLN A 65 10.42 -4.55 14.96
N ASP A 66 10.68 -5.41 13.98
CA ASP A 66 11.98 -5.47 13.30
C ASP A 66 12.23 -4.16 12.52
N PRO A 67 13.41 -3.53 12.65
CA PRO A 67 13.72 -2.30 11.93
C PRO A 67 13.60 -2.42 10.41
N HIS A 68 13.92 -3.58 9.83
CA HIS A 68 13.76 -3.81 8.40
C HIS A 68 12.30 -3.92 7.99
N TYR A 69 11.45 -4.49 8.85
CA TYR A 69 10.00 -4.49 8.63
C TYR A 69 9.43 -3.07 8.67
N GLN A 70 9.79 -2.28 9.69
CA GLN A 70 9.36 -0.89 9.83
C GLN A 70 9.82 -0.02 8.66
N ALA A 71 11.03 -0.26 8.14
CA ALA A 71 11.53 0.41 6.94
C ALA A 71 10.75 0.01 5.68
N TRP A 72 10.40 -1.28 5.55
CA TRP A 72 9.54 -1.78 4.47
C TRP A 72 8.14 -1.15 4.53
N VAL A 73 7.51 -1.11 5.71
CA VAL A 73 6.21 -0.45 5.92
C VAL A 73 6.28 1.03 5.56
N SER A 74 7.32 1.74 6.01
CA SER A 74 7.50 3.17 5.68
C SER A 74 7.64 3.39 4.17
N LYS A 75 8.30 2.48 3.46
CA LYS A 75 8.39 2.54 1.99
C LYS A 75 7.05 2.27 1.32
N ALA A 76 6.27 1.30 1.80
CA ALA A 76 4.92 1.04 1.32
C ALA A 76 4.02 2.27 1.48
N VAL A 77 4.03 2.89 2.67
CA VAL A 77 3.24 4.10 2.98
C VAL A 77 3.63 5.25 2.05
N SER A 78 4.93 5.41 1.76
CA SER A 78 5.39 6.43 0.81
C SER A 78 4.85 6.22 -0.60
N TYR A 79 4.68 4.97 -1.06
CA TYR A 79 4.04 4.71 -2.35
C TYR A 79 2.55 5.05 -2.32
N TRP A 80 1.85 4.61 -1.28
CA TRP A 80 0.44 4.95 -1.04
C TRP A 80 0.21 6.46 -1.13
N GLU A 81 0.94 7.25 -0.33
CA GLU A 81 0.81 8.72 -0.31
C GLU A 81 1.12 9.36 -1.66
N LYS A 82 2.10 8.85 -2.41
CA LYS A 82 2.46 9.40 -3.74
C LYS A 82 1.40 9.12 -4.80
N LEU A 83 0.75 7.95 -4.73
CA LEU A 83 -0.34 7.59 -5.63
C LEU A 83 -1.59 8.45 -5.33
N HIS A 84 -1.97 8.58 -4.05
CA HIS A 84 -3.13 9.37 -3.63
C HIS A 84 -2.91 10.89 -3.72
N GLY A 85 -1.70 11.39 -3.43
CA GLY A 85 -1.37 12.82 -3.50
C GLY A 85 -1.45 13.42 -4.90
N ARG A 86 -1.56 12.57 -5.94
CA ARG A 86 -1.79 12.99 -7.32
C ARG A 86 -3.25 12.97 -7.72
N ALA A 87 -4.09 12.16 -7.08
CA ALA A 87 -5.54 12.15 -7.32
C ALA A 87 -6.19 13.51 -7.03
N VAL A 88 -5.62 14.30 -6.10
CA VAL A 88 -6.14 15.63 -5.72
C VAL A 88 -5.81 16.75 -6.73
N ARG A 89 -4.99 16.51 -7.76
CA ARG A 89 -4.59 17.56 -8.75
C ARG A 89 -5.24 17.45 -10.13
N ALA A 90 -6.17 16.53 -10.32
CA ALA A 90 -6.99 16.46 -11.53
C ALA A 90 -8.44 16.86 -11.19
N SER A 91 -8.69 18.16 -11.08
CA SER A 91 -10.04 18.77 -11.02
C SER A 91 -10.02 20.12 -11.71
#